data_AF-A0A1F8GGW3-F1
#
_entry.id   AF-A0A1F8GGW3-F1
#
_cell.length_a   1.000
_cell.length_b   1.000
_cell.length_c   1.000
_cell.angle_alpha   90.00
_cell.angle_beta   90.00
_cell.angle_gamma   90.00
#
_symmetry.space_group_name_H-M   'P 1'
#
loop_
_entity.id
_entity.type
_entity.pdbx_description
1 polymer ?
#
loop_
_entity_poly.entity_id
_entity_poly.type
_entity_poly.pdbx_seq_one_letter_code
_entity_poly.pdbx_strand_id
1 'polypeptide(L)'
;MDPRKLKGLNTEKNNTLESPFPYWWAFGEQNQPQRENLSQKAVLFLGNDMATFTKAGTDADAYVKKCNQCLDYIRMEFKDFELYYKPHPADKIERVSLNLDGFEILEDGMSAELYLFKNYDRIRSVFSVGSAASYNAYAMGMDAHVFYKCFSNIFDGEKIRPLDEFYYSMPLSFFITDLAEKPVNNSRLLEKDGVTETFFKSILASNTSDNVWLVVFTVEYAVLLIALSNLIRSIVPSKKVRLIISSHSYWKTLGSDDFKNNFDEIIMWPRIYCSLRPLKLWQAVLTAIKVKKFDISKNDLFISITQNSFVENCLNSYNKNSQRIGLISDKDFNLFYNSGNSVYTENSDFRFSKASWFFNKILEPLLGLNRSLFMSYGKDKDSFINRYQKPVNEIFDKVIVMKADTI
;
A
#
# COMPACT_ATOMS: atom_id res chain seq x y z
N MET A 1 27.19 -1.84 4.25
CA MET A 1 26.15 -2.54 5.04
C MET A 1 25.37 -3.38 4.06
N ASP A 2 25.27 -4.67 4.31
CA ASP A 2 24.62 -5.63 3.42
C ASP A 2 23.20 -5.89 3.91
N PRO A 3 22.15 -5.47 3.20
CA PRO A 3 20.78 -5.61 3.68
C PRO A 3 20.33 -7.08 3.74
N ARG A 4 21.00 -7.99 3.02
CA ARG A 4 20.73 -9.44 3.02
C ARG A 4 21.03 -10.09 4.38
N LYS A 5 21.88 -9.44 5.20
CA LYS A 5 22.25 -9.92 6.54
C LYS A 5 21.34 -9.38 7.64
N LEU A 6 20.37 -8.53 7.30
CA LEU A 6 19.47 -7.92 8.27
C LEU A 6 18.23 -8.77 8.45
N LYS A 7 17.89 -9.03 9.72
CA LYS A 7 16.66 -9.75 10.07
C LYS A 7 15.45 -8.85 9.86
N GLY A 8 14.40 -9.38 9.24
CA GLY A 8 13.08 -8.74 9.17
C GLY A 8 12.40 -8.65 10.53
N LEU A 9 12.41 -9.78 11.25
CA LEU A 9 11.89 -9.93 12.60
C LEU A 9 12.96 -10.47 13.55
N ASN A 10 12.91 -10.04 14.80
CA ASN A 10 13.60 -10.69 15.90
C ASN A 10 12.72 -11.85 16.38
N THR A 11 13.15 -13.08 16.12
CA THR A 11 12.42 -14.32 16.44
C THR A 11 12.35 -14.61 17.94
N GLU A 12 13.14 -13.95 18.77
CA GLU A 12 13.08 -14.07 20.23
C GLU A 12 11.93 -13.22 20.83
N LYS A 13 11.34 -12.32 20.04
CA LYS A 13 10.23 -11.46 20.47
C LYS A 13 8.89 -11.97 19.96
N ASN A 14 8.02 -12.34 20.88
CA ASN A 14 6.64 -12.76 20.61
C ASN A 14 5.67 -11.57 20.63
N ASN A 15 5.88 -10.62 19.73
CA ASN A 15 5.05 -9.42 19.61
C ASN A 15 4.57 -9.13 18.18
N THR A 16 4.62 -10.14 17.30
CA THR A 16 4.09 -10.07 15.94
C THR A 16 2.84 -10.95 15.83
N LEU A 17 1.85 -10.48 15.10
CA LEU A 17 0.61 -11.17 14.77
C LEU A 17 0.43 -11.13 13.24
N GLU A 18 -0.12 -12.20 12.67
CA GLU A 18 -0.67 -12.16 11.32
C GLU A 18 -2.19 -12.03 11.40
N SER A 19 -2.78 -11.18 10.56
CA SER A 19 -4.23 -10.96 10.52
C SER A 19 -4.67 -10.59 9.11
N PRO A 20 -5.92 -10.86 8.69
CA PRO A 20 -6.45 -10.29 7.47
C PRO A 20 -6.54 -8.76 7.55
N PHE A 21 -6.68 -8.09 6.41
CA PHE A 21 -7.06 -6.68 6.44
C PHE A 21 -8.44 -6.51 7.09
N PRO A 22 -8.65 -5.51 7.98
CA PRO A 22 -9.91 -5.30 8.69
C PRO A 22 -11.01 -4.67 7.82
N TYR A 23 -11.00 -4.88 6.51
CA TYR A 23 -11.89 -4.20 5.57
C TYR A 23 -13.37 -4.46 5.82
N TRP A 24 -13.74 -5.54 6.52
CA TRP A 24 -15.11 -5.72 7.00
C TRP A 24 -15.64 -4.48 7.75
N TRP A 25 -14.78 -3.78 8.51
CA TRP A 25 -15.17 -2.56 9.23
C TRP A 25 -15.35 -1.33 8.34
N ALA A 26 -14.83 -1.33 7.10
CA ALA A 26 -15.11 -0.27 6.13
C ALA A 26 -16.46 -0.48 5.41
N PHE A 27 -16.81 -1.74 5.11
CA PHE A 27 -17.98 -2.09 4.28
C PHE A 27 -19.19 -2.60 5.10
N GLY A 28 -18.99 -3.08 6.33
CA GLY A 28 -20.04 -3.53 7.25
C GLY A 28 -20.90 -4.69 6.72
N GLU A 29 -22.21 -4.61 6.92
CA GLU A 29 -23.19 -5.60 6.44
C GLU A 29 -23.44 -5.55 4.93
N GLN A 30 -22.90 -4.55 4.20
CA GLN A 30 -22.96 -4.52 2.74
C GLN A 30 -22.19 -5.70 2.10
N ASN A 31 -21.36 -6.40 2.89
CA ASN A 31 -20.50 -7.53 2.50
C ASN A 31 -21.19 -8.87 2.18
N GLN A 32 -22.48 -8.96 1.80
CA GLN A 32 -23.14 -10.27 1.71
C GLN A 32 -22.67 -11.16 0.51
N PRO A 33 -22.44 -12.48 0.74
CA PRO A 33 -21.80 -13.43 -0.18
C PRO A 33 -22.67 -13.95 -1.34
N GLN A 34 -23.90 -13.45 -1.53
CA GLN A 34 -24.82 -13.87 -2.59
C GLN A 34 -25.07 -12.76 -3.61
N ARG A 35 -23.99 -12.16 -4.12
CA ARG A 35 -24.09 -11.12 -5.15
C ARG A 35 -23.83 -11.69 -6.54
N GLU A 36 -24.77 -12.49 -7.05
CA GLU A 36 -25.26 -12.20 -8.41
C GLU A 36 -26.16 -10.96 -8.29
N ASN A 37 -25.59 -9.83 -7.84
CA ASN A 37 -26.37 -8.62 -7.70
C ASN A 37 -26.56 -8.11 -9.12
N LEU A 38 -27.80 -8.06 -9.59
CA LEU A 38 -28.17 -7.46 -10.89
C LEU A 38 -27.66 -6.01 -11.04
N SER A 39 -27.18 -5.39 -9.95
CA SER A 39 -26.54 -4.07 -9.90
C SER A 39 -25.05 -4.04 -10.24
N GLN A 40 -24.32 -5.16 -10.14
CA GLN A 40 -22.89 -5.21 -10.47
C GLN A 40 -22.71 -5.23 -11.98
N LYS A 41 -22.62 -4.04 -12.57
CA LYS A 41 -22.53 -3.87 -14.02
C LYS A 41 -21.21 -3.29 -14.47
N ALA A 42 -20.30 -2.90 -13.57
CA ALA A 42 -19.06 -2.24 -13.93
C ALA A 42 -17.86 -3.19 -13.93
N VAL A 43 -17.02 -3.13 -14.96
CA VAL A 43 -15.70 -3.77 -15.01
C VAL A 43 -14.64 -2.69 -15.15
N LEU A 44 -13.64 -2.73 -14.27
CA LEU A 44 -12.65 -1.67 -14.17
C LEU A 44 -11.28 -2.15 -14.65
N PHE A 45 -10.67 -1.47 -15.61
CA PHE A 45 -9.26 -1.62 -15.94
C PHE A 45 -8.45 -0.46 -15.34
N LEU A 46 -7.49 -0.80 -14.49
CA LEU A 46 -6.58 0.14 -13.84
C LEU A 46 -5.33 0.32 -14.72
N GLY A 47 -5.14 1.53 -15.23
CA GLY A 47 -3.96 1.92 -16.01
C GLY A 47 -2.68 1.98 -15.18
N ASN A 48 -1.56 2.04 -15.89
CA ASN A 48 -0.20 2.12 -15.35
C ASN A 48 0.52 3.39 -15.81
N ASP A 49 1.66 3.68 -15.19
CA ASP A 49 2.59 4.69 -15.68
C ASP A 49 3.54 4.08 -16.73
N MET A 50 3.07 3.94 -17.97
CA MET A 50 3.85 3.42 -19.09
C MET A 50 5.18 4.17 -19.29
N ALA A 51 5.22 5.47 -18.98
CA ALA A 51 6.42 6.29 -19.13
C ALA A 51 7.56 5.83 -18.21
N THR A 52 7.26 5.21 -17.07
CA THR A 52 8.26 4.67 -16.15
C THR A 52 8.90 3.40 -16.72
N PHE A 53 8.12 2.42 -17.19
CA PHE A 53 8.66 1.16 -17.69
C PHE A 53 9.38 1.30 -19.04
N THR A 54 8.90 2.20 -19.91
CA THR A 54 9.54 2.50 -21.20
C THR A 54 10.89 3.19 -21.02
N LYS A 55 11.04 4.08 -20.04
CA LYS A 55 12.36 4.64 -19.66
C LYS A 55 13.33 3.60 -19.15
N ALA A 56 12.82 2.55 -18.50
CA ALA A 56 13.57 1.37 -18.08
C ALA A 56 13.82 0.38 -19.23
N GLY A 57 13.67 0.80 -20.49
CA GLY A 57 14.02 -0.01 -21.67
C GLY A 57 12.97 -1.04 -22.10
N THR A 58 11.74 -0.99 -21.59
CA THR A 58 10.64 -1.80 -22.13
C THR A 58 10.20 -1.26 -23.49
N ASP A 59 10.01 -2.14 -24.48
CA ASP A 59 9.45 -1.80 -25.78
C ASP A 59 8.01 -1.29 -25.64
N ALA A 60 7.81 -0.01 -25.94
CA ALA A 60 6.53 0.68 -25.80
C ALA A 60 5.46 0.11 -26.75
N ASP A 61 5.82 -0.18 -28.00
CA ASP A 61 4.87 -0.64 -29.01
C ASP A 61 4.43 -2.07 -28.70
N ALA A 62 5.37 -2.93 -28.29
CA ALA A 62 5.07 -4.28 -27.83
C ALA A 62 4.17 -4.26 -26.58
N TYR A 63 4.45 -3.37 -25.61
CA TYR A 63 3.64 -3.18 -24.42
C TYR A 63 2.21 -2.73 -24.76
N VAL A 64 2.06 -1.69 -25.58
CA VAL A 64 0.74 -1.17 -26.01
C VAL A 64 -0.04 -2.24 -26.76
N LYS A 65 0.61 -2.97 -27.68
CA LYS A 65 -0.02 -4.08 -28.40
C LYS A 65 -0.56 -5.15 -27.44
N LYS A 66 0.22 -5.53 -26.43
CA LYS A 66 -0.19 -6.54 -25.45
C LYS A 66 -1.27 -6.03 -24.49
N CYS A 67 -1.22 -4.76 -24.09
CA CYS A 67 -2.29 -4.13 -23.31
C CYS A 67 -3.61 -4.11 -24.09
N ASN A 68 -3.58 -3.79 -25.39
CA ASN A 68 -4.77 -3.82 -26.23
C ASN A 68 -5.38 -5.23 -26.33
N GLN A 69 -4.54 -6.28 -26.38
CA GLN A 69 -5.03 -7.67 -26.30
C GLN A 69 -5.72 -7.96 -24.96
N CYS A 70 -5.25 -7.39 -23.85
CA CYS A 70 -5.89 -7.54 -22.54
C CYS A 70 -7.23 -6.76 -22.48
N LEU A 71 -7.31 -5.59 -23.12
CA LEU A 71 -8.56 -4.83 -23.21
C LEU A 71 -9.59 -5.56 -24.10
N ASP A 72 -9.16 -6.13 -25.22
CA ASP A 72 -10.02 -6.96 -26.09
C ASP A 72 -10.55 -8.20 -25.37
N TYR A 73 -9.71 -8.83 -24.56
CA TYR A 73 -10.11 -9.93 -23.68
C TYR A 73 -11.25 -9.50 -22.73
N ILE A 74 -11.13 -8.34 -22.08
CA ILE A 74 -12.17 -7.81 -21.20
C ILE A 74 -13.46 -7.52 -21.98
N ARG A 75 -13.38 -6.90 -23.16
CA ARG A 75 -14.56 -6.65 -24.00
C ARG A 75 -15.29 -7.92 -24.37
N MET A 76 -14.55 -8.99 -24.66
CA MET A 76 -15.10 -10.28 -25.05
C MET A 76 -15.81 -10.97 -23.88
N GLU A 77 -15.15 -11.07 -22.73
CA GLU A 77 -15.68 -11.78 -21.56
C GLU A 77 -16.78 -10.99 -20.82
N PHE A 78 -16.78 -9.65 -20.96
CA PHE A 78 -17.70 -8.76 -20.25
C PHE A 78 -18.50 -7.85 -21.19
N LYS A 79 -18.92 -8.35 -22.36
CA LYS A 79 -19.66 -7.60 -23.38
C LYS A 79 -20.94 -6.88 -22.92
N ASP A 80 -21.57 -7.40 -21.86
CA ASP A 80 -22.84 -6.88 -21.32
C ASP A 80 -22.63 -5.97 -20.09
N PHE A 81 -21.39 -5.59 -19.80
CA PHE A 81 -20.99 -4.75 -18.67
C PHE A 81 -20.56 -3.34 -19.13
N GLU A 82 -20.72 -2.38 -18.24
CA GLU A 82 -20.12 -1.05 -18.32
C GLU A 82 -18.61 -1.19 -18.11
N LEU A 83 -17.81 -0.89 -19.13
CA LEU A 83 -16.35 -0.99 -19.06
C LEU A 83 -15.77 0.38 -18.71
N TYR A 84 -14.88 0.41 -17.72
CA TYR A 84 -14.24 1.63 -17.23
C TYR A 84 -12.72 1.52 -17.29
N TYR A 85 -12.06 2.57 -17.78
CA TYR A 85 -10.62 2.71 -17.70
C TYR A 85 -10.27 3.81 -16.69
N LYS A 86 -9.55 3.46 -15.62
CA LYS A 86 -9.04 4.44 -14.66
C LYS A 86 -7.54 4.64 -14.87
N PRO A 87 -7.11 5.79 -15.42
CA PRO A 87 -5.70 6.06 -15.66
C PRO A 87 -4.90 6.08 -14.36
N HIS A 88 -3.62 5.71 -14.44
CA HIS A 88 -2.70 5.95 -13.33
C HIS A 88 -2.59 7.47 -13.09
N PRO A 89 -2.51 7.96 -11.83
CA PRO A 89 -2.43 9.41 -11.56
C PRO A 89 -1.23 10.13 -12.19
N ALA A 90 -0.16 9.39 -12.49
CA ALA A 90 1.02 9.89 -13.20
C ALA A 90 1.00 9.62 -14.71
N ASP A 91 -0.06 8.99 -15.24
CA ASP A 91 -0.18 8.70 -16.66
C ASP A 91 -0.22 10.00 -17.47
N LYS A 92 0.57 10.01 -18.54
CA LYS A 92 0.63 11.07 -19.54
C LYS A 92 0.56 10.55 -20.96
N ILE A 93 0.71 9.23 -21.16
CA ILE A 93 1.00 8.62 -22.46
C ILE A 93 0.18 7.35 -22.67
N GLU A 94 0.03 6.50 -21.65
CA GLU A 94 -0.62 5.19 -21.79
C GLU A 94 -2.05 5.35 -22.33
N ARG A 95 -2.87 6.18 -21.69
CA ARG A 95 -4.27 6.38 -22.10
C ARG A 95 -4.46 6.81 -23.56
N VAL A 96 -3.49 7.53 -24.14
CA VAL A 96 -3.59 8.02 -25.52
C VAL A 96 -3.05 7.01 -26.54
N SER A 97 -2.32 5.99 -26.08
CA SER A 97 -1.75 4.93 -26.92
C SER A 97 -2.63 3.67 -26.94
N LEU A 98 -3.48 3.48 -25.93
CA LEU A 98 -4.37 2.32 -25.85
C LEU A 98 -5.62 2.49 -26.72
N ASN A 99 -6.09 1.37 -27.27
CA ASN A 99 -7.43 1.28 -27.84
C ASN A 99 -8.42 1.17 -26.68
N LEU A 100 -9.07 2.28 -26.31
CA LEU A 100 -10.06 2.36 -25.24
C LEU A 100 -11.51 2.35 -25.75
N ASP A 101 -11.76 1.95 -27.00
CA ASP A 101 -13.12 1.89 -27.55
C ASP A 101 -14.04 1.03 -26.66
N GLY A 102 -15.21 1.55 -26.31
CA GLY A 102 -16.15 0.88 -25.40
C GLY A 102 -15.81 1.00 -23.90
N PHE A 103 -14.68 1.62 -23.52
CA PHE A 103 -14.38 1.97 -22.13
C PHE A 103 -14.69 3.45 -21.85
N GLU A 104 -15.38 3.71 -20.75
CA GLU A 104 -15.51 5.05 -20.19
C GLU A 104 -14.24 5.41 -19.38
N ILE A 105 -13.64 6.56 -19.66
CA ILE A 105 -12.42 7.02 -18.98
C ILE A 105 -12.79 7.78 -17.70
N LEU A 106 -12.30 7.30 -16.56
CA LEU A 106 -12.58 7.89 -15.25
C LEU A 106 -11.55 8.97 -14.86
N GLU A 107 -11.90 10.24 -15.06
CA GLU A 107 -11.06 11.41 -14.72
C GLU A 107 -11.46 12.12 -13.42
N ASP A 108 -11.87 11.35 -12.40
CA ASP A 108 -12.36 11.88 -11.11
C ASP A 108 -11.26 12.43 -10.16
N GLY A 109 -9.99 12.23 -10.49
CA GLY A 109 -8.83 12.56 -9.64
C GLY A 109 -8.69 11.72 -8.36
N MET A 110 -9.66 10.85 -8.05
CA MET A 110 -9.70 9.99 -6.88
C MET A 110 -8.65 8.87 -6.99
N SER A 111 -8.09 8.45 -5.86
CA SER A 111 -7.26 7.24 -5.83
C SER A 111 -8.08 6.02 -6.25
N ALA A 112 -7.41 5.00 -6.79
CA ALA A 112 -8.06 3.76 -7.17
C ALA A 112 -8.77 3.13 -5.97
N GLU A 113 -8.12 3.07 -4.81
CA GLU A 113 -8.68 2.43 -3.61
C GLU A 113 -9.95 3.11 -3.08
N LEU A 114 -10.02 4.44 -3.12
CA LEU A 114 -11.25 5.12 -2.74
C LEU A 114 -12.35 5.00 -3.79
N TYR A 115 -11.98 4.94 -5.07
CA TYR A 115 -12.95 4.67 -6.13
C TYR A 115 -13.57 3.28 -5.95
N LEU A 116 -12.73 2.27 -5.69
CA LEU A 116 -13.15 0.90 -5.37
C LEU A 116 -14.06 0.90 -4.14
N PHE A 117 -13.67 1.59 -3.06
CA PHE A 117 -14.49 1.69 -1.85
C PHE A 117 -15.87 2.29 -2.12
N LYS A 118 -15.94 3.42 -2.83
CA LYS A 118 -17.20 4.12 -3.11
C LYS A 118 -18.12 3.39 -4.09
N ASN A 119 -17.55 2.60 -5.00
CA ASN A 119 -18.29 1.90 -6.05
C ASN A 119 -18.32 0.38 -5.81
N TYR A 120 -18.04 -0.06 -4.59
CA TYR A 120 -17.94 -1.47 -4.23
C TYR A 120 -19.12 -2.29 -4.73
N ASP A 121 -20.35 -1.78 -4.57
CA ASP A 121 -21.57 -2.46 -4.95
C ASP A 121 -21.84 -2.53 -6.46
N ARG A 122 -21.15 -1.73 -7.26
CA ARG A 122 -21.32 -1.65 -8.72
C ARG A 122 -20.27 -2.44 -9.49
N ILE A 123 -19.09 -2.63 -8.89
CA ILE A 123 -17.95 -3.26 -9.55
C ILE A 123 -18.12 -4.77 -9.52
N ARG A 124 -18.15 -5.39 -10.71
CA ARG A 124 -18.17 -6.83 -10.91
C ARG A 124 -16.78 -7.44 -10.84
N SER A 125 -15.80 -6.80 -11.48
CA SER A 125 -14.42 -7.30 -11.56
C SER A 125 -13.43 -6.17 -11.86
N VAL A 126 -12.21 -6.32 -11.35
CA VAL A 126 -11.11 -5.34 -11.48
C VAL A 126 -9.93 -5.99 -12.18
N PHE A 127 -9.39 -5.32 -13.18
CA PHE A 127 -8.27 -5.79 -13.99
C PHE A 127 -7.15 -4.75 -14.00
N SER A 128 -5.91 -5.21 -14.16
CA SER A 128 -4.78 -4.36 -14.51
C SER A 128 -3.68 -5.18 -15.14
N VAL A 129 -2.64 -4.53 -15.71
CA VAL A 129 -1.42 -5.29 -16.01
C VAL A 129 -0.74 -5.73 -14.71
N GLY A 130 -0.58 -4.87 -13.72
CA GLY A 130 0.10 -5.21 -12.47
C GLY A 130 0.00 -4.13 -11.40
N SER A 131 -1.10 -3.39 -11.36
CA SER A 131 -1.32 -2.28 -10.42
C SER A 131 -1.52 -2.76 -9.00
N ALA A 132 -0.85 -2.13 -8.04
CA ALA A 132 -0.99 -2.36 -6.60
C ALA A 132 -2.45 -2.27 -6.12
N ALA A 133 -3.26 -1.45 -6.78
CA ALA A 133 -4.69 -1.33 -6.47
C ALA A 133 -5.48 -2.62 -6.74
N SER A 134 -4.97 -3.54 -7.57
CA SER A 134 -5.59 -4.87 -7.77
C SER A 134 -5.41 -5.76 -6.55
N TYR A 135 -4.24 -5.71 -5.89
CA TYR A 135 -4.03 -6.36 -4.60
C TYR A 135 -4.99 -5.79 -3.55
N ASN A 136 -5.16 -4.46 -3.53
CA ASN A 136 -6.10 -3.82 -2.61
C ASN A 136 -7.55 -4.19 -2.93
N ALA A 137 -7.94 -4.30 -4.21
CA ALA A 137 -9.26 -4.77 -4.62
C ALA A 137 -9.55 -6.20 -4.12
N TYR A 138 -8.61 -7.12 -4.34
CA TYR A 138 -8.71 -8.49 -3.81
C TYR A 138 -8.77 -8.50 -2.28
N ALA A 139 -7.94 -7.70 -1.62
CA ALA A 139 -7.98 -7.55 -0.18
C ALA A 139 -9.33 -6.98 0.30
N MET A 140 -10.02 -6.13 -0.46
CA MET A 140 -11.38 -5.66 -0.17
C MET A 140 -12.47 -6.70 -0.50
N GLY A 141 -12.11 -7.88 -1.00
CA GLY A 141 -13.04 -8.96 -1.30
C GLY A 141 -13.59 -8.96 -2.72
N MET A 142 -13.11 -8.06 -3.58
CA MET A 142 -13.54 -7.96 -4.97
C MET A 142 -12.90 -9.06 -5.83
N ASP A 143 -13.60 -9.42 -6.91
CA ASP A 143 -13.00 -10.18 -8.01
C ASP A 143 -11.94 -9.31 -8.70
N ALA A 144 -10.67 -9.72 -8.65
CA ALA A 144 -9.55 -8.90 -9.09
C ALA A 144 -8.45 -9.70 -9.79
N HIS A 145 -7.91 -9.16 -10.88
CA HIS A 145 -7.05 -9.89 -11.80
C HIS A 145 -5.88 -9.04 -12.29
N VAL A 146 -4.73 -9.69 -12.51
CA VAL A 146 -3.55 -9.06 -13.11
C VAL A 146 -3.05 -9.83 -14.34
N PHE A 147 -2.60 -9.09 -15.36
CA PHE A 147 -2.14 -9.66 -16.64
C PHE A 147 -0.61 -9.75 -16.78
N TYR A 148 0.21 -9.26 -15.85
CA TYR A 148 1.67 -9.13 -16.08
C TYR A 148 2.35 -10.45 -16.44
N LYS A 149 1.78 -11.60 -16.06
CA LYS A 149 2.25 -12.93 -16.47
C LYS A 149 2.15 -13.16 -17.97
N CYS A 150 1.16 -12.56 -18.65
CA CYS A 150 1.05 -12.56 -20.10
C CYS A 150 2.13 -11.71 -20.80
N PHE A 151 2.90 -10.89 -20.06
CA PHE A 151 3.92 -10.00 -20.61
C PHE A 151 5.33 -10.61 -20.52
N SER A 152 5.46 -11.93 -20.30
CA SER A 152 6.76 -12.62 -20.14
C SER A 152 7.71 -12.51 -21.34
N ASN A 153 7.19 -12.18 -22.52
CA ASN A 153 7.97 -11.92 -23.73
C ASN A 153 8.35 -10.44 -23.92
N ILE A 154 7.84 -9.54 -23.08
CA ILE A 154 8.04 -8.08 -23.14
C ILE A 154 8.85 -7.61 -21.93
N PHE A 155 8.51 -8.13 -20.75
CA PHE A 155 9.26 -7.91 -19.53
C PHE A 155 10.32 -8.98 -19.39
N ASP A 156 11.56 -8.56 -19.12
CA ASP A 156 12.60 -9.49 -18.72
C ASP A 156 12.33 -10.04 -17.30
N GLY A 157 13.06 -11.09 -16.93
CA GLY A 157 12.94 -11.70 -15.59
C GLY A 157 13.29 -10.74 -14.44
N GLU A 158 14.13 -9.72 -14.66
CA GLU A 158 14.46 -8.73 -13.64
C GLU A 158 13.26 -7.81 -13.34
N LYS A 159 12.39 -7.54 -14.32
CA LYS A 159 11.16 -6.75 -14.17
C LYS A 159 9.97 -7.55 -13.64
N ILE A 160 9.89 -8.84 -13.98
CA ILE A 160 8.82 -9.73 -13.50
C ILE A 160 9.04 -10.11 -12.03
N ARG A 161 10.29 -10.36 -11.63
CA ARG A 161 10.61 -10.84 -10.27
C ARG A 161 10.06 -9.94 -9.14
N PRO A 162 10.21 -8.59 -9.17
CA PRO A 162 9.59 -7.74 -8.15
C PRO A 162 8.06 -7.83 -8.11
N LEU A 163 7.40 -8.06 -9.25
CA LEU A 163 5.94 -8.27 -9.29
C LEU A 163 5.58 -9.62 -8.67
N ASP A 164 6.34 -10.67 -8.94
CA ASP A 164 6.16 -11.98 -8.31
C ASP A 164 6.30 -11.92 -6.79
N GLU A 165 7.27 -11.15 -6.29
CA GLU A 165 7.46 -10.95 -4.86
C GLU A 165 6.41 -10.03 -4.23
N PHE A 166 5.85 -9.10 -5.01
CA PHE A 166 4.75 -8.24 -4.57
C PHE A 166 3.44 -9.05 -4.44
N TYR A 167 3.15 -9.92 -5.40
CA TYR A 167 1.93 -10.74 -5.43
C TYR A 167 2.13 -12.17 -4.90
N TYR A 168 3.20 -12.41 -4.14
CA TYR A 168 3.65 -13.77 -3.75
C TYR A 168 2.59 -14.60 -3.00
N SER A 169 1.67 -13.93 -2.29
CA SER A 169 0.63 -14.54 -1.49
C SER A 169 -0.74 -14.62 -2.19
N MET A 170 -0.84 -14.17 -3.45
CA MET A 170 -2.11 -14.16 -4.17
C MET A 170 -2.45 -15.56 -4.72
N PRO A 171 -3.74 -15.93 -4.77
CA PRO A 171 -4.16 -17.21 -5.35
C PRO A 171 -3.91 -17.25 -6.86
N LEU A 172 -3.83 -18.44 -7.44
CA LEU A 172 -3.65 -18.60 -8.90
C LEU A 172 -4.76 -17.92 -9.71
N SER A 173 -5.99 -17.90 -9.19
CA SER A 173 -7.14 -17.22 -9.81
C SER A 173 -6.98 -15.70 -9.88
N PHE A 174 -6.00 -15.09 -9.21
CA PHE A 174 -5.68 -13.66 -9.32
C PHE A 174 -4.87 -13.34 -10.59
N PHE A 175 -4.24 -14.34 -11.21
CA PHE A 175 -3.36 -14.14 -12.36
C PHE A 175 -4.05 -14.64 -13.64
N ILE A 176 -4.19 -13.75 -14.62
CA ILE A 176 -4.48 -14.20 -15.98
C ILE A 176 -3.14 -14.50 -16.66
N THR A 177 -2.93 -15.77 -16.99
CA THR A 177 -1.72 -16.25 -17.67
C THR A 177 -1.95 -16.52 -19.15
N ASP A 178 -3.18 -16.83 -19.54
CA ASP A 178 -3.60 -17.07 -20.92
C ASP A 178 -4.87 -16.27 -21.23
N LEU A 179 -4.85 -15.52 -22.34
CA LEU A 179 -5.99 -14.74 -22.81
C LEU A 179 -7.04 -15.60 -23.53
N ALA A 180 -6.79 -16.91 -23.70
CA ALA A 180 -7.78 -17.86 -24.19
C ALA A 180 -8.68 -18.43 -23.06
N GLU A 181 -8.29 -18.26 -21.80
CA GLU A 181 -9.01 -18.81 -20.65
C GLU A 181 -9.93 -17.77 -20.03
N LYS A 182 -11.08 -18.20 -19.51
CA LYS A 182 -12.01 -17.32 -18.81
C LYS A 182 -11.47 -16.90 -17.44
N PRO A 183 -11.77 -15.67 -16.96
CA PRO A 183 -11.35 -15.27 -15.63
C PRO A 183 -12.10 -16.10 -14.60
N VAL A 184 -11.37 -16.70 -13.67
CA VAL A 184 -11.95 -17.46 -12.56
C VAL A 184 -12.33 -16.48 -11.47
N ASN A 185 -13.63 -16.39 -11.15
CA ASN A 185 -14.09 -15.50 -10.09
C ASN A 185 -13.35 -15.79 -8.78
N ASN A 186 -12.68 -14.77 -8.24
CA ASN A 186 -11.91 -14.85 -7.01
C ASN A 186 -12.41 -13.88 -5.93
N SER A 187 -13.62 -13.32 -6.10
CA SER A 187 -14.27 -12.55 -5.04
C SER A 187 -14.40 -13.36 -3.77
N ARG A 188 -14.22 -12.72 -2.62
CA ARG A 188 -14.26 -13.36 -1.31
C ARG A 188 -15.16 -12.59 -0.36
N LEU A 189 -15.80 -13.34 0.54
CA LEU A 189 -16.55 -12.75 1.63
C LEU A 189 -15.58 -12.08 2.60
N LEU A 190 -15.79 -10.80 2.86
CA LEU A 190 -15.15 -10.16 4.01
C LEU A 190 -15.84 -10.65 5.27
N GLU A 191 -15.11 -11.42 6.08
CA GLU A 191 -15.58 -11.84 7.39
C GLU A 191 -15.16 -10.84 8.47
N LYS A 192 -15.97 -10.76 9.52
CA LYS A 192 -15.61 -10.00 10.71
C LYS A 192 -14.48 -10.73 11.43
N ASP A 193 -13.26 -10.23 11.28
CA ASP A 193 -12.07 -10.84 11.90
C ASP A 193 -12.08 -10.69 13.44
N GLY A 194 -12.38 -11.80 14.11
CA GLY A 194 -12.35 -11.90 15.57
C GLY A 194 -10.95 -11.75 16.17
N VAL A 195 -9.88 -12.07 15.43
CA VAL A 195 -8.49 -11.94 15.89
C VAL A 195 -8.10 -10.47 15.99
N THR A 196 -8.27 -9.70 14.90
CA THR A 196 -8.05 -8.24 14.92
C THR A 196 -8.94 -7.56 15.96
N GLU A 197 -10.24 -7.90 16.02
CA GLU A 197 -11.16 -7.29 16.99
C GLU A 197 -10.72 -7.56 18.43
N THR A 198 -10.36 -8.81 18.76
CA THR A 198 -9.91 -9.19 20.11
C THR A 198 -8.60 -8.51 20.47
N PHE A 199 -7.66 -8.42 19.53
CA PHE A 199 -6.41 -7.70 19.71
C PHE A 199 -6.68 -6.22 20.04
N PHE A 200 -7.49 -5.53 19.24
CA PHE A 200 -7.79 -4.12 19.50
C PHE A 200 -8.61 -3.92 20.78
N LYS A 201 -9.52 -4.82 21.13
CA LYS A 201 -10.22 -4.79 22.44
C LYS A 201 -9.25 -4.82 23.61
N SER A 202 -8.28 -5.74 23.59
CA SER A 202 -7.24 -5.84 24.62
C SER A 202 -6.39 -4.57 24.73
N ILE A 203 -5.93 -4.05 23.58
CA ILE A 203 -5.11 -2.84 23.53
C ILE A 203 -5.90 -1.62 24.03
N LEU A 204 -7.11 -1.40 23.52
CA LEU A 204 -7.92 -0.23 23.86
C LEU A 204 -8.42 -0.26 25.31
N ALA A 205 -8.68 -1.44 25.87
CA ALA A 205 -9.07 -1.59 27.28
C ALA A 205 -7.93 -1.26 28.25
N SER A 206 -6.67 -1.55 27.87
CA SER A 206 -5.48 -1.22 28.67
C SER A 206 -4.97 0.21 28.42
N ASN A 207 -5.43 0.86 27.35
CA ASN A 207 -5.02 2.21 26.99
C ASN A 207 -5.92 3.27 27.66
N THR A 208 -5.32 4.11 28.52
CA THR A 208 -6.04 5.14 29.28
C THR A 208 -6.18 6.49 28.55
N SER A 209 -5.52 6.69 27.40
CA SER A 209 -5.64 7.93 26.64
C SER A 209 -6.88 7.97 25.78
N ASP A 210 -7.52 9.12 25.65
CA ASP A 210 -8.62 9.29 24.71
C ASP A 210 -8.17 9.27 23.25
N ASN A 211 -6.87 9.41 22.95
CA ASN A 211 -6.40 9.59 21.58
C ASN A 211 -5.77 8.32 20.99
N VAL A 212 -6.19 8.00 19.76
CA VAL A 212 -5.52 7.04 18.88
C VAL A 212 -5.02 7.78 17.64
N TRP A 213 -3.71 7.74 17.40
CA TRP A 213 -3.07 8.35 16.24
C TRP A 213 -2.79 7.31 15.16
N LEU A 214 -3.48 7.41 14.04
CA LEU A 214 -3.17 6.68 12.82
C LEU A 214 -2.17 7.48 12.00
N VAL A 215 -1.11 6.83 11.51
CA VAL A 215 -0.05 7.51 10.75
C VAL A 215 0.19 6.79 9.46
N VAL A 216 0.17 7.56 8.38
CA VAL A 216 0.22 7.04 7.03
C VAL A 216 1.08 7.91 6.13
N PHE A 217 1.64 7.28 5.12
CA PHE A 217 2.35 7.95 4.05
C PHE A 217 1.69 7.78 2.68
N THR A 218 1.25 6.58 2.31
CA THR A 218 0.67 6.31 0.98
C THR A 218 -0.86 6.32 1.00
N VAL A 219 -1.45 6.87 -0.07
CA VAL A 219 -2.92 6.96 -0.23
C VAL A 219 -3.59 5.60 -0.45
N GLU A 220 -2.83 4.57 -0.83
CA GLU A 220 -3.35 3.21 -1.06
C GLU A 220 -4.02 2.63 0.21
N TYR A 221 -3.60 3.07 1.40
CA TYR A 221 -4.17 2.64 2.68
C TYR A 221 -5.37 3.48 3.14
N ALA A 222 -5.93 4.35 2.29
CA ALA A 222 -7.06 5.21 2.67
C ALA A 222 -8.25 4.41 3.24
N VAL A 223 -8.61 3.29 2.58
CA VAL A 223 -9.72 2.44 3.03
C VAL A 223 -9.37 1.69 4.32
N LEU A 224 -8.09 1.32 4.51
CA LEU A 224 -7.63 0.70 5.75
C LEU A 224 -7.78 1.68 6.93
N LEU A 225 -7.50 2.97 6.72
CA LEU A 225 -7.68 3.98 7.76
C LEU A 225 -9.16 4.14 8.15
N ILE A 226 -10.07 4.09 7.18
CA ILE A 226 -11.52 4.10 7.43
C ILE A 226 -11.90 2.86 8.25
N ALA A 227 -11.47 1.67 7.82
CA ALA A 227 -11.73 0.41 8.51
C ALA A 227 -11.24 0.44 9.98
N LEU A 228 -10.02 0.93 10.22
CA LEU A 228 -9.45 1.05 11.56
C LEU A 228 -10.22 2.06 12.41
N SER A 229 -10.61 3.21 11.85
CA SER A 229 -11.42 4.20 12.57
C SER A 229 -12.75 3.59 13.02
N ASN A 230 -13.46 2.91 12.11
CA ASN A 230 -14.73 2.26 12.40
C ASN A 230 -14.58 1.15 13.44
N LEU A 231 -13.55 0.31 13.32
CA LEU A 231 -13.22 -0.71 14.31
C LEU A 231 -13.00 -0.10 15.70
N ILE A 232 -12.13 0.92 15.81
CA ILE A 232 -11.83 1.56 17.10
C ILE A 232 -13.09 2.13 17.73
N ARG A 233 -13.89 2.87 16.95
CA ARG A 233 -15.14 3.48 17.44
C ARG A 233 -16.20 2.45 17.82
N SER A 234 -16.24 1.31 17.15
CA SER A 234 -17.15 0.22 17.52
C SER A 234 -16.80 -0.41 18.87
N ILE A 235 -15.51 -0.40 19.25
CA ILE A 235 -15.03 -0.98 20.50
C ILE A 235 -15.11 0.04 21.64
N VAL A 236 -14.64 1.28 21.41
CA VAL A 236 -14.71 2.37 22.40
C VAL A 236 -15.16 3.66 21.70
N PRO A 237 -16.47 3.97 21.66
CA PRO A 237 -17.00 5.14 20.93
C PRO A 237 -16.45 6.49 21.40
N SER A 238 -15.97 6.59 22.64
CA SER A 238 -15.43 7.81 23.21
C SER A 238 -14.00 8.14 22.76
N LYS A 239 -13.26 7.19 22.15
CA LYS A 239 -11.90 7.44 21.68
C LYS A 239 -11.93 8.40 20.48
N LYS A 240 -11.00 9.36 20.49
CA LYS A 240 -10.71 10.25 19.37
C LYS A 240 -9.72 9.59 18.44
N VAL A 241 -10.15 9.32 17.20
CA VAL A 241 -9.31 8.75 16.14
C VAL A 241 -8.76 9.89 15.30
N ARG A 242 -7.46 10.11 15.37
CA ARG A 242 -6.75 11.20 14.70
C ARG A 242 -5.80 10.65 13.64
N LEU A 243 -5.55 11.42 12.59
CA LEU A 243 -4.77 10.99 11.44
C LEU A 243 -3.59 11.94 11.19
N ILE A 244 -2.37 11.40 11.08
CA ILE A 244 -1.18 12.13 10.62
C ILE A 244 -0.79 11.62 9.24
N ILE A 245 -0.73 12.54 8.27
CA ILE A 245 -0.39 12.27 6.89
C ILE A 245 0.96 12.88 6.55
N SER A 246 1.84 12.05 6.00
CA SER A 246 3.04 12.50 5.29
C SER A 246 2.69 12.97 3.88
N SER A 247 2.31 14.24 3.75
CA SER A 247 1.65 14.83 2.57
C SER A 247 2.47 14.75 1.28
N HIS A 248 1.85 14.13 0.26
CA HIS A 248 2.27 14.16 -1.14
C HIS A 248 1.11 14.58 -2.05
N SER A 249 1.39 14.78 -3.35
CA SER A 249 0.40 15.29 -4.33
C SER A 249 -0.92 14.52 -4.34
N TYR A 250 -0.88 13.19 -4.29
CA TYR A 250 -2.11 12.38 -4.30
C TYR A 250 -2.99 12.53 -3.04
N TRP A 251 -2.48 13.08 -1.93
CA TRP A 251 -3.36 13.41 -0.78
C TRP A 251 -4.19 14.67 -1.06
N LYS A 252 -3.78 15.52 -2.00
CA LYS A 252 -4.56 16.71 -2.39
C LYS A 252 -5.82 16.36 -3.17
N THR A 253 -5.85 15.18 -3.79
CA THR A 253 -7.00 14.70 -4.56
C THR A 253 -8.00 13.92 -3.70
N LEU A 254 -7.71 13.76 -2.40
CA LEU A 254 -8.68 13.32 -1.40
C LEU A 254 -9.66 14.45 -1.10
N GLY A 255 -10.52 14.73 -2.08
CA GLY A 255 -11.52 15.79 -2.05
C GLY A 255 -12.84 15.38 -1.40
N SER A 256 -13.03 14.12 -0.99
CA SER A 256 -14.29 13.69 -0.39
C SER A 256 -14.31 13.98 1.11
N ASP A 257 -15.26 14.81 1.54
CA ASP A 257 -15.62 14.95 2.96
C ASP A 257 -15.86 13.59 3.62
N ASP A 258 -16.36 12.61 2.86
CA ASP A 258 -16.55 11.22 3.29
C ASP A 258 -15.31 10.57 3.91
N PHE A 259 -14.10 10.83 3.39
CA PHE A 259 -12.87 10.31 3.97
C PHE A 259 -12.54 11.04 5.27
N LYS A 260 -12.61 12.38 5.24
CA LYS A 260 -12.22 13.24 6.36
C LYS A 260 -13.11 13.04 7.58
N ASN A 261 -14.40 12.80 7.36
CA ASN A 261 -15.42 12.61 8.40
C ASN A 261 -15.18 11.38 9.29
N ASN A 262 -14.26 10.47 8.91
CA ASN A 262 -13.89 9.33 9.76
C ASN A 262 -12.93 9.71 10.89
N PHE A 263 -12.31 10.89 10.86
CA PHE A 263 -11.25 11.29 11.79
C PHE A 263 -11.63 12.57 12.55
N ASP A 264 -11.36 12.59 13.85
CA ASP A 264 -11.59 13.76 14.70
C ASP A 264 -10.62 14.90 14.40
N GLU A 265 -9.42 14.56 13.92
CA GLU A 265 -8.39 15.52 13.52
C GLU A 265 -7.50 14.93 12.43
N ILE A 266 -7.12 15.76 11.45
CA ILE A 266 -6.18 15.40 10.39
C ILE A 266 -5.04 16.41 10.36
N ILE A 267 -3.82 15.91 10.53
CA ILE A 267 -2.59 16.71 10.48
C ILE A 267 -1.79 16.30 9.26
N MET A 268 -1.46 17.28 8.43
CA MET A 268 -0.62 17.06 7.25
C MET A 268 0.76 17.68 7.45
N TRP A 269 1.81 16.86 7.34
CA TRP A 269 3.20 17.32 7.34
C TRP A 269 3.86 17.08 5.98
N PRO A 270 4.84 17.91 5.59
CA PRO A 270 5.45 17.77 4.27
C PRO A 270 6.19 16.44 4.12
N ARG A 271 6.03 15.78 2.96
CA ARG A 271 6.90 14.66 2.60
C ARG A 271 8.35 15.13 2.47
N ILE A 272 9.23 14.44 3.19
CA ILE A 272 10.68 14.65 3.12
C ILE A 272 11.30 13.56 2.26
N TYR A 273 11.99 13.97 1.20
CA TYR A 273 12.76 13.09 0.33
C TYR A 273 14.23 13.10 0.76
N CYS A 274 14.91 11.95 0.64
CA CYS A 274 16.36 11.88 0.79
C CYS A 274 17.04 12.79 -0.24
N SER A 275 17.56 13.94 0.20
CA SER A 275 18.17 14.95 -0.67
C SER A 275 19.30 15.67 0.03
N LEU A 276 20.41 15.91 -0.68
CA LEU A 276 21.53 16.72 -0.17
C LEU A 276 21.40 18.22 -0.46
N ARG A 277 20.28 18.65 -1.07
CA ARG A 277 20.05 20.08 -1.33
C ARG A 277 19.88 20.80 0.02
N PRO A 278 20.63 21.90 0.30
CA PRO A 278 20.60 22.56 1.61
C PRO A 278 19.20 22.91 2.12
N LEU A 279 18.34 23.46 1.25
CA LEU A 279 16.95 23.78 1.59
C LEU A 279 16.12 22.55 1.97
N LYS A 280 16.35 21.40 1.32
CA LYS A 280 15.65 20.14 1.62
C LYS A 280 16.15 19.50 2.90
N LEU A 281 17.45 19.59 3.18
CA LEU A 281 18.03 19.18 4.46
C LEU A 281 17.50 20.02 5.61
N TRP A 282 17.47 21.35 5.44
CA TRP A 282 16.90 22.26 6.42
C TRP A 282 15.41 21.97 6.66
N GLN A 283 14.64 21.71 5.60
CA GLN A 283 13.24 21.28 5.72
C GLN A 283 13.08 19.98 6.51
N ALA A 284 13.98 19.00 6.32
CA ALA A 284 13.98 17.75 7.08
C ALA A 284 14.22 18.01 8.58
N VAL A 285 15.21 18.84 8.93
CA VAL A 285 15.53 19.21 10.31
C VAL A 285 14.36 19.98 10.96
N LEU A 286 13.80 20.99 10.28
CA LEU A 286 12.66 21.73 10.78
C LEU A 286 11.43 20.84 11.00
N THR A 287 11.19 19.90 10.09
CA THR A 287 10.10 18.92 10.22
C THR A 287 10.34 18.03 11.43
N ALA A 288 11.55 17.50 11.61
CA ALA A 288 11.89 16.68 12.77
C ALA A 288 11.73 17.45 14.09
N ILE A 289 12.14 18.72 14.17
CA ILE A 289 11.92 19.57 15.35
C ILE A 289 10.42 19.79 15.59
N LYS A 290 9.63 20.03 14.54
CA LYS A 290 8.18 20.19 14.64
C LYS A 290 7.53 18.92 15.16
N VAL A 291 7.89 17.75 14.63
CA VAL A 291 7.39 16.45 15.10
C VAL A 291 7.79 16.21 16.55
N LYS A 292 9.05 16.50 16.93
CA LYS A 292 9.55 16.31 18.30
C LYS A 292 8.82 17.17 19.33
N LYS A 293 8.37 18.36 18.93
CA LYS A 293 7.61 19.30 19.79
C LYS A 293 6.10 19.08 19.72
N PHE A 294 5.63 18.19 18.85
CA PHE A 294 4.21 17.92 18.72
C PHE A 294 3.74 17.14 19.95
N ASP A 295 2.65 17.61 20.57
CA ASP A 295 2.18 17.09 21.86
C ASP A 295 1.45 15.76 21.66
N ILE A 296 2.19 14.67 21.83
CA ILE A 296 1.67 13.31 21.90
C ILE A 296 1.92 12.81 23.31
N SER A 297 0.84 12.42 24.00
CA SER A 297 0.95 11.89 25.34
C SER A 297 1.64 10.53 25.34
N LYS A 298 2.42 10.24 26.39
CA LYS A 298 2.98 8.89 26.62
C LYS A 298 1.91 7.80 26.73
N ASN A 299 0.66 8.18 26.99
CA ASN A 299 -0.46 7.23 27.07
C ASN A 299 -1.21 7.09 25.74
N ASP A 300 -0.94 7.94 24.74
CA ASP A 300 -1.59 7.84 23.43
C ASP A 300 -1.23 6.52 22.74
N LEU A 301 -2.18 5.97 21.99
CA LEU A 301 -1.92 4.82 21.12
C LEU A 301 -1.48 5.30 19.74
N PHE A 302 -0.36 4.79 19.26
CA PHE A 302 0.19 5.15 17.95
C PHE A 302 0.18 3.95 17.01
N ILE A 303 -0.45 4.10 15.85
CA ILE A 303 -0.58 3.04 14.83
C ILE A 303 0.08 3.53 13.55
N SER A 304 1.20 2.91 13.21
CA SER A 304 2.09 3.30 12.12
C SER A 304 1.88 2.38 10.92
N ILE A 305 1.45 2.93 9.79
CA ILE A 305 1.18 2.21 8.54
C ILE A 305 2.27 2.60 7.53
N THR A 306 2.80 1.62 6.79
CA THR A 306 3.83 1.74 5.72
C THR A 306 5.29 1.80 6.19
N GLN A 307 5.57 2.31 7.39
CA GLN A 307 6.87 2.23 8.08
C GLN A 307 8.08 2.77 7.30
N ASN A 308 7.85 3.67 6.34
CA ASN A 308 8.84 3.97 5.30
C ASN A 308 9.00 5.47 5.02
N SER A 309 8.28 6.31 5.77
CA SER A 309 8.33 7.77 5.67
C SER A 309 9.24 8.40 6.73
N PHE A 310 9.88 9.53 6.40
CA PHE A 310 10.69 10.30 7.34
C PHE A 310 9.88 10.84 8.54
N VAL A 311 8.66 11.31 8.29
CA VAL A 311 7.74 11.82 9.33
C VAL A 311 7.35 10.69 10.27
N GLU A 312 7.00 9.54 9.72
CA GLU A 312 6.64 8.36 10.48
C GLU A 312 7.82 7.87 11.33
N ASN A 313 9.04 7.87 10.77
CA ASN A 313 10.26 7.60 11.52
C ASN A 313 10.50 8.60 12.66
N CYS A 314 10.27 9.91 12.45
CA CYS A 314 10.34 10.91 13.52
C CYS A 314 9.37 10.58 14.66
N LEU A 315 8.11 10.30 14.34
CA LEU A 315 7.09 9.97 15.34
C LEU A 315 7.46 8.70 16.12
N ASN A 316 7.85 7.64 15.43
CA ASN A 316 8.25 6.37 16.04
C ASN A 316 9.51 6.49 16.90
N SER A 317 10.40 7.43 16.58
CA SER A 317 11.67 7.65 17.29
C SER A 317 11.53 8.55 18.51
N TYR A 318 10.63 9.53 18.47
CA TYR A 318 10.45 10.49 19.56
C TYR A 318 9.43 10.04 20.60
N ASN A 319 8.47 9.19 20.22
CA ASN A 319 7.39 8.72 21.10
C ASN A 319 7.60 7.29 21.59
N LYS A 320 8.83 6.95 22.01
CA LYS A 320 9.19 5.57 22.42
C LYS A 320 8.45 5.06 23.65
N ASN A 321 7.95 5.98 24.49
CA ASN A 321 7.21 5.65 25.71
C ASN A 321 5.71 5.48 25.46
N SER A 322 5.21 5.91 24.29
CA SER A 322 3.84 5.64 23.87
C SER A 322 3.73 4.23 23.33
N GLN A 323 2.54 3.64 23.47
CA GLN A 323 2.26 2.32 22.92
C GLN A 323 2.19 2.41 21.40
N ARG A 324 3.08 1.68 20.71
CA ARG A 324 3.26 1.74 19.25
C ARG A 324 2.95 0.41 18.59
N ILE A 325 2.03 0.45 17.63
CA ILE A 325 1.65 -0.68 16.79
C ILE A 325 2.15 -0.42 15.37
N GLY A 326 2.95 -1.33 14.82
CA GLY A 326 3.34 -1.31 13.42
C GLY A 326 2.37 -2.16 12.59
N LEU A 327 1.69 -1.56 11.63
CA LEU A 327 0.91 -2.27 10.61
C LEU A 327 1.70 -2.32 9.30
N ILE A 328 1.86 -3.51 8.74
CA ILE A 328 2.55 -3.70 7.46
C ILE A 328 1.77 -4.73 6.64
N SER A 329 1.56 -4.48 5.35
CA SER A 329 0.99 -5.51 4.46
C SER A 329 2.00 -6.64 4.27
N ASP A 330 1.52 -7.85 4.05
CA ASP A 330 2.38 -9.02 3.81
C ASP A 330 3.26 -8.84 2.58
N LYS A 331 2.75 -8.22 1.52
CA LYS A 331 3.52 -7.84 0.33
C LYS A 331 4.68 -6.91 0.67
N ASP A 332 4.46 -5.87 1.47
CA ASP A 332 5.50 -4.90 1.81
C ASP A 332 6.49 -5.51 2.80
N PHE A 333 5.99 -6.35 3.72
CA PHE A 333 6.85 -7.13 4.61
C PHE A 333 7.73 -8.09 3.82
N ASN A 334 7.17 -8.82 2.85
CA ASN A 334 7.94 -9.72 1.99
C ASN A 334 9.01 -8.92 1.23
N LEU A 335 8.63 -7.89 0.49
CA LEU A 335 9.54 -7.10 -0.33
C LEU A 335 10.66 -6.42 0.47
N PHE A 336 10.35 -5.88 1.64
CA PHE A 336 11.28 -5.01 2.37
C PHE A 336 11.89 -5.64 3.63
N TYR A 337 11.29 -6.68 4.21
CA TYR A 337 11.75 -7.26 5.46
C TYR A 337 12.12 -8.75 5.36
N ASN A 338 11.54 -9.52 4.44
CA ASN A 338 11.88 -10.92 4.23
C ASN A 338 13.18 -11.08 3.42
N SER A 339 14.31 -11.22 4.13
CA SER A 339 15.63 -11.43 3.50
C SER A 339 15.77 -12.77 2.76
N GLY A 340 14.80 -13.67 2.86
CA GLY A 340 14.79 -14.95 2.14
C GLY A 340 14.17 -14.88 0.74
N ASN A 341 13.56 -13.75 0.36
CA ASN A 341 12.92 -13.61 -0.95
C ASN A 341 13.92 -13.42 -2.10
N SER A 342 13.46 -13.51 -3.34
CA SER A 342 14.33 -13.37 -4.53
C SER A 342 14.91 -11.96 -4.71
N VAL A 343 14.26 -10.91 -4.17
CA VAL A 343 14.85 -9.56 -4.15
C VAL A 343 16.19 -9.57 -3.40
N TYR A 344 16.29 -10.25 -2.26
CA TYR A 344 17.53 -10.31 -1.48
C TYR A 344 18.49 -11.42 -1.90
N THR A 345 17.98 -12.60 -2.28
CA THR A 345 18.83 -13.77 -2.55
C THR A 345 19.47 -13.74 -3.94
N GLU A 346 18.79 -13.15 -4.94
CA GLU A 346 19.28 -13.09 -6.32
C GLU A 346 19.99 -11.77 -6.67
N ASN A 347 19.88 -10.74 -5.82
CA ASN A 347 20.58 -9.47 -6.03
C ASN A 347 21.75 -9.32 -5.05
N SER A 348 22.88 -8.82 -5.57
CA SER A 348 24.08 -8.52 -4.78
C SER A 348 24.49 -7.04 -4.84
N ASP A 349 23.81 -6.24 -5.65
CA ASP A 349 24.22 -4.89 -6.05
C ASP A 349 23.46 -3.77 -5.33
N PHE A 350 23.09 -3.98 -4.06
CA PHE A 350 22.41 -2.98 -3.25
C PHE A 350 23.29 -1.75 -3.04
N ARG A 351 22.82 -0.59 -3.54
CA ARG A 351 23.58 0.66 -3.58
C ARG A 351 22.83 1.76 -2.85
N PHE A 352 23.54 2.48 -1.99
CA PHE A 352 23.04 3.77 -1.50
C PHE A 352 23.23 4.86 -2.55
N SER A 353 22.26 5.75 -2.68
CA SER A 353 22.55 7.08 -3.21
C SER A 353 23.37 7.87 -2.19
N LYS A 354 24.12 8.90 -2.63
CA LYS A 354 24.85 9.80 -1.71
C LYS A 354 23.91 10.42 -0.66
N ALA A 355 22.69 10.77 -1.06
CA ALA A 355 21.67 11.33 -0.18
C ALA A 355 21.16 10.31 0.86
N SER A 356 20.80 9.10 0.41
CA SER A 356 20.35 8.03 1.30
C SER A 356 21.42 7.63 2.31
N TRP A 357 22.69 7.58 1.87
CA TRP A 357 23.83 7.32 2.75
C TRP A 357 23.97 8.41 3.83
N PHE A 358 23.91 9.70 3.44
CA PHE A 358 24.00 10.82 4.37
C PHE A 358 22.86 10.81 5.38
N PHE A 359 21.62 10.57 4.93
CA PHE A 359 20.47 10.45 5.83
C PHE A 359 20.72 9.34 6.86
N ASN A 360 21.10 8.15 6.39
CA ASN A 360 21.32 7.00 7.26
C ASN A 360 22.51 7.12 8.24
N LYS A 361 23.60 7.76 7.80
CA LYS A 361 24.88 7.78 8.53
C LYS A 361 25.07 9.02 9.37
N ILE A 362 24.43 10.14 9.00
CA ILE A 362 24.68 11.44 9.61
C ILE A 362 23.35 12.02 10.12
N LEU A 363 22.39 12.29 9.24
CA LEU A 363 21.20 13.07 9.62
C LEU A 363 20.31 12.33 10.64
N GLU A 364 19.96 11.06 10.39
CA GLU A 364 19.12 10.27 11.28
C GLU A 364 19.74 10.11 12.67
N PRO A 365 21.02 9.71 12.82
CA PRO A 365 21.68 9.71 14.13
C PRO A 365 21.69 11.06 14.84
N LEU A 366 22.02 12.16 14.13
CA LEU A 366 22.03 13.50 14.72
C LEU A 366 20.66 13.93 15.23
N LEU A 367 19.61 13.53 14.52
CA LEU A 367 18.22 13.79 14.91
C LEU A 367 17.69 12.79 15.93
N GLY A 368 18.43 11.75 16.30
CA GLY A 368 17.98 10.71 17.23
C GLY A 368 16.92 9.76 16.65
N LEU A 369 16.91 9.57 15.33
CA LEU A 369 15.95 8.75 14.61
C LEU A 369 16.38 7.28 14.53
N ASN A 370 15.41 6.37 14.38
CA ASN A 370 15.70 5.00 13.97
C ASN A 370 16.36 5.03 12.58
N ARG A 371 17.40 4.21 12.42
CA ARG A 371 18.15 4.20 11.17
C ARG A 371 17.35 3.46 10.08
N SER A 372 17.17 4.10 8.94
CA SER A 372 16.48 3.53 7.78
C SER A 372 17.44 3.16 6.65
N LEU A 373 17.01 2.28 5.76
CA LEU A 373 17.69 1.90 4.53
C LEU A 373 16.82 2.29 3.37
N PHE A 374 17.37 3.12 2.49
CA PHE A 374 16.81 3.38 1.17
C PHE A 374 17.90 3.12 0.13
N MET A 375 17.85 1.94 -0.50
CA MET A 375 18.89 1.43 -1.38
C MET A 375 18.27 0.97 -2.71
N SER A 376 18.90 1.31 -3.82
CA SER A 376 18.53 0.82 -5.15
C SER A 376 19.23 -0.51 -5.45
N TYR A 377 18.62 -1.36 -6.28
CA TYR A 377 19.22 -2.59 -6.80
C TYR A 377 18.82 -2.80 -8.27
N GLY A 378 19.45 -3.77 -8.95
CA GLY A 378 19.22 -4.08 -10.36
C GLY A 378 19.93 -3.12 -11.32
N LYS A 379 20.00 -3.50 -12.61
CA LYS A 379 20.80 -2.77 -13.61
C LYS A 379 20.37 -1.31 -13.79
N ASP A 380 19.06 -1.07 -13.82
CA ASP A 380 18.49 0.25 -14.14
C ASP A 380 18.29 1.16 -12.91
N LYS A 381 18.57 0.67 -11.69
CA LYS A 381 18.40 1.41 -10.41
C LYS A 381 16.97 1.90 -10.12
N ASP A 382 15.98 1.45 -10.87
CA ASP A 382 14.57 1.80 -10.67
C ASP A 382 13.92 0.99 -9.55
N SER A 383 14.52 -0.15 -9.19
CA SER A 383 14.08 -0.96 -8.05
C SER A 383 14.77 -0.53 -6.76
N PHE A 384 14.03 -0.54 -5.66
CA PHE A 384 14.54 -0.12 -4.36
C PHE A 384 13.97 -0.94 -3.21
N ILE A 385 14.74 -1.00 -2.13
CA ILE A 385 14.25 -1.43 -0.81
C ILE A 385 14.13 -0.21 0.09
N ASN A 386 13.07 -0.17 0.91
CA ASN A 386 12.89 0.84 1.94
C ASN A 386 12.46 0.18 3.26
N ARG A 387 13.33 0.19 4.27
CA ARG A 387 13.08 -0.50 5.55
C ARG A 387 13.84 0.14 6.71
N TYR A 388 13.48 -0.18 7.93
CA TYR A 388 14.37 0.04 9.07
C TYR A 388 15.57 -0.92 9.07
N GLN A 389 16.70 -0.49 9.65
CA GLN A 389 17.87 -1.36 9.87
C GLN A 389 17.63 -2.41 10.94
N LYS A 390 16.84 -2.07 11.96
CA LYS A 390 16.43 -3.00 13.00
C LYS A 390 15.27 -3.87 12.51
N PRO A 391 15.10 -5.06 13.09
CA PRO A 391 13.86 -5.80 12.94
C PRO A 391 12.66 -4.93 13.31
N VAL A 392 11.59 -5.01 12.53
CA VAL A 392 10.41 -4.14 12.72
C VAL A 392 9.81 -4.31 14.13
N ASN A 393 9.78 -5.53 14.64
CA ASN A 393 9.24 -5.86 15.95
C ASN A 393 10.17 -5.49 17.14
N GLU A 394 11.32 -4.86 16.87
CA GLU A 394 12.10 -4.15 17.87
C GLU A 394 11.79 -2.66 17.96
N ILE A 395 11.14 -2.11 16.93
CA ILE A 395 10.79 -0.68 16.87
C ILE A 395 9.42 -0.45 17.50
N PHE A 396 8.50 -1.38 17.27
CA PHE A 396 7.13 -1.34 17.75
C PHE A 396 6.92 -2.29 18.92
N ASP A 397 5.96 -1.96 19.78
CA ASP A 397 5.56 -2.80 20.91
C ASP A 397 4.75 -4.01 20.42
N LYS A 398 3.96 -3.81 19.35
CA LYS A 398 3.26 -4.85 18.60
C LYS A 398 3.41 -4.64 17.10
N VAL A 399 3.47 -5.71 16.31
CA VAL A 399 3.47 -5.67 14.84
C VAL A 399 2.33 -6.54 14.34
N ILE A 400 1.55 -6.03 13.39
CA ILE A 400 0.56 -6.82 12.66
C ILE A 400 0.98 -6.86 11.20
N VAL A 401 1.17 -8.08 10.68
CA VAL A 401 1.37 -8.34 9.26
C VAL A 401 0.01 -8.65 8.64
N MET A 402 -0.50 -7.71 7.86
CA MET A 402 -1.83 -7.78 7.24
C MET A 402 -1.79 -8.60 5.97
N LYS A 403 -2.61 -9.64 5.89
CA LYS A 403 -2.69 -10.56 4.76
C LYS A 403 -3.91 -10.21 3.91
N ALA A 404 -3.75 -10.16 2.58
CA ALA A 404 -4.91 -10.07 1.71
C ALA A 404 -5.73 -11.37 1.73
N ASP A 405 -5.07 -12.51 1.93
CA ASP A 405 -5.69 -13.82 2.05
C ASP A 405 -5.20 -14.55 3.30
N THR A 406 -6.12 -15.18 4.03
CA THR A 406 -5.81 -16.04 5.16
C THR A 406 -6.27 -17.44 4.79
N ILE A 407 -5.35 -18.24 4.27
CA ILE A 407 -5.56 -19.66 3.96
C ILE A 407 -5.96 -20.43 5.22
#